data_AF-A0A7C1QBM4-F1
#
_entry.id   AF-A0A7C1QBM4-F1
#
_cell.length_a   1.000
_cell.length_b   1.000
_cell.length_c   1.000
_cell.angle_alpha   90.00
_cell.angle_beta   90.00
_cell.angle_gamma   90.00
#
_symmetry.space_group_name_H-M   'P 1'
#
loop_
_entity.id
_entity.type
_entity.pdbx_description
1 polymer ?
#
loop_
_entity_poly.entity_id
_entity_poly.type
_entity_poly.pdbx_seq_one_letter_code
_entity_poly.pdbx_strand_id
1 'polypeptide(L)'
;MSKETGGAAFPGDQEREKAEGGHYIKHDTGMTLRDYFAAKAMQGILALGAPPTIQTMPEFEKLTANRAYKMADALIAERGNR
;
A
#
# COMPACT_ATOMS: atom_id res chain seq x y z
N MET A 1 -7.89 21.07 7.53
CA MET A 1 -7.34 20.54 6.27
C MET A 1 -6.06 19.78 6.61
N SER A 2 -6.18 18.58 7.17
CA SER A 2 -5.03 17.70 7.40
C SER A 2 -4.48 17.28 6.04
N LYS A 3 -3.20 17.53 5.79
CA LYS A 3 -2.52 17.00 4.61
C LYS A 3 -2.30 15.52 4.88
N GLU A 4 -2.91 14.66 4.06
CA GLU A 4 -2.70 13.21 4.05
C GLU A 4 -1.26 12.92 3.60
N THR A 5 -0.26 13.11 4.49
CA THR A 5 1.18 13.03 4.14
C THR A 5 1.75 11.60 4.17
N GLY A 6 0.91 10.57 4.04
CA GLY A 6 1.39 9.21 3.82
C GLY A 6 2.12 8.54 4.98
N GLY A 7 1.89 8.97 6.23
CA GLY A 7 2.29 8.24 7.45
C GLY A 7 3.73 7.71 7.49
N ALA A 8 4.00 6.71 8.34
CA ALA A 8 5.28 6.02 8.34
C ALA A 8 5.33 5.02 7.18
N ALA A 9 6.33 5.11 6.30
CA ALA A 9 6.49 4.18 5.16
C ALA A 9 7.00 2.78 5.56
N PHE A 10 7.65 2.68 6.72
CA PHE A 10 8.16 1.43 7.30
C PHE A 10 7.48 1.17 8.64
N PRO A 11 7.40 -0.11 9.08
CA PRO A 11 6.90 -0.44 10.40
C PRO A 11 7.64 0.36 11.47
N GLY A 12 6.91 1.20 12.20
CA GLY A 12 7.41 1.84 13.40
C GLY A 12 7.18 0.93 14.61
N ASP A 13 7.83 1.24 15.72
CA ASP A 13 7.45 0.62 16.98
C ASP A 13 5.96 0.86 17.22
N GLN A 14 5.26 -0.20 17.66
CA GLN A 14 3.84 -0.12 17.98
C GLN A 14 3.68 0.88 19.11
N GLU A 15 3.10 2.05 18.83
CA GLU A 15 2.70 2.97 19.89
C GLU A 15 1.64 2.23 20.72
N ARG A 16 2.00 1.92 21.96
CA ARG A 16 1.11 1.30 22.94
C ARG A 16 0.46 2.42 23.72
N GLU A 17 -0.70 2.86 23.28
CA GLU A 17 -1.54 3.72 24.09
C GLU A 17 -2.34 2.85 25.08
N LYS A 18 -2.37 3.27 26.35
CA LYS A 18 -3.11 2.57 27.39
C LYS A 18 -4.56 3.08 27.35
N ALA A 19 -5.49 2.25 26.88
CA ALA A 19 -6.90 2.58 26.88
C ALA A 19 -7.43 2.71 28.33
N GLU A 20 -8.42 3.58 28.53
CA GLU A 20 -9.24 3.57 29.74
C GLU A 20 -9.86 2.18 29.91
N GLY A 21 -9.50 1.49 31.01
CA GLY A 21 -9.86 0.09 31.25
C GLY A 21 -8.69 -0.90 31.21
N GLY A 22 -7.46 -0.45 30.95
CA GLY A 22 -6.25 -1.27 31.10
C GLY A 22 -5.92 -2.17 29.91
N HIS A 23 -6.64 -2.01 28.80
CA HIS A 23 -6.30 -2.63 27.52
C HIS A 23 -5.25 -1.78 26.77
N TYR A 24 -4.39 -2.42 25.99
CA TYR A 24 -3.48 -1.71 25.10
C TYR A 24 -4.10 -1.60 23.71
N ILE A 25 -4.14 -0.39 23.16
CA ILE A 25 -4.47 -0.17 21.76
C ILE A 25 -3.17 -0.38 20.97
N LYS A 26 -3.22 -1.28 19.98
CA LYS A 26 -2.12 -1.43 19.01
C LYS A 26 -2.35 -0.44 17.88
N HIS A 27 -1.46 0.53 17.75
CA HIS A 27 -1.36 1.31 16.53
C HIS A 27 -0.38 0.60 15.59
N ASP A 28 -0.88 0.05 14.49
CA ASP A 28 -0.02 -0.39 13.39
C ASP A 28 0.55 0.86 12.72
N THR A 29 1.75 1.26 13.11
CA THR A 29 2.50 2.35 12.50
C THR A 29 3.20 1.81 11.24
N GLY A 30 2.74 2.17 10.04
CA GLY A 30 3.36 1.67 8.80
C GLY A 30 2.41 1.47 7.61
N MET A 31 2.95 0.91 6.52
CA MET A 31 2.17 0.39 5.40
C MET A 31 1.48 -0.94 5.75
N THR A 32 0.27 -1.15 5.25
CA THR A 32 -0.38 -2.47 5.33
C THR A 32 0.34 -3.49 4.45
N LEU A 33 0.15 -4.80 4.69
CA LEU A 33 0.66 -5.86 3.80
C LEU A 33 0.19 -5.67 2.34
N ARG A 34 -1.04 -5.14 2.18
CA ARG A 34 -1.62 -4.82 0.88
C ARG A 34 -0.85 -3.71 0.18
N ASP A 35 -0.52 -2.62 0.89
CA ASP A 35 0.27 -1.52 0.35
C ASP A 35 1.68 -1.97 -0.03
N TYR A 36 2.29 -2.85 0.77
CA TYR A 36 3.57 -3.45 0.45
C TYR A 36 3.54 -4.26 -0.86
N PHE A 37 2.55 -5.14 -1.03
CA PHE A 37 2.40 -5.90 -2.28
C PHE A 37 2.09 -5.00 -3.47
N ALA A 38 1.26 -3.98 -3.29
CA ALA A 38 0.97 -3.01 -4.35
C ALA A 38 2.23 -2.26 -4.76
N ALA A 39 3.05 -1.80 -3.81
CA ALA A 39 4.32 -1.15 -4.10
C ALA A 39 5.27 -2.04 -4.92
N LYS A 40 5.37 -3.33 -4.56
CA LYS A 40 6.16 -4.31 -5.33
C LYS A 40 5.62 -4.54 -6.74
N ALA A 41 4.30 -4.67 -6.89
CA ALA A 41 3.67 -4.83 -8.20
C ALA A 41 3.86 -3.60 -9.08
N MET A 42 3.71 -2.40 -8.51
CA MET A 42 3.91 -1.13 -9.22
C MET A 42 5.33 -1.02 -9.80
N GLN A 43 6.36 -1.40 -9.03
CA GLN A 43 7.75 -1.39 -9.53
C GLN A 43 7.89 -2.26 -10.79
N GLY A 44 7.30 -3.46 -10.80
CA GLY A 44 7.32 -4.34 -11.98
C GLY A 44 6.55 -3.76 -13.17
N ILE A 45 5.37 -3.17 -12.92
CA ILE A 45 4.55 -2.53 -13.97
C ILE A 45 5.31 -1.38 -14.65
N LEU A 46 6.00 -0.55 -13.87
CA LEU A 46 6.76 0.59 -14.39
C LEU A 46 8.03 0.15 -15.13
N ALA A 47 8.66 -0.94 -14.71
CA ALA A 47 9.88 -1.48 -15.35
C ALA A 47 9.65 -1.98 -16.78
N LEU A 48 8.42 -2.37 -17.13
CA LEU A 48 8.05 -2.77 -18.50
C LEU A 48 8.19 -1.64 -19.54
N GLY A 49 8.34 -0.39 -19.11
CA GLY A 49 8.57 0.74 -20.01
C GLY A 49 7.40 0.97 -20.95
N ALA A 50 6.33 1.61 -20.48
CA ALA A 50 5.28 2.06 -21.38
C ALA A 50 5.85 3.13 -22.35
N PRO A 51 5.47 3.15 -23.64
CA PRO A 51 5.84 4.22 -24.56
C PRO A 51 5.55 5.60 -23.94
N PRO A 52 6.35 6.64 -24.23
CA PRO A 52 6.15 7.98 -23.66
C PRO A 52 4.73 8.49 -23.85
N THR A 53 4.10 8.18 -24.99
CA THR A 53 2.72 8.53 -25.31
C THR A 53 1.69 7.93 -24.34
N ILE A 54 1.97 6.76 -23.74
CA ILE A 54 1.13 6.09 -22.75
C ILE A 54 1.39 6.64 -21.35
N GLN A 55 2.65 6.93 -21.02
CA GLN A 55 3.02 7.48 -19.70
C GLN A 55 2.48 8.90 -19.52
N THR A 56 2.35 9.68 -20.59
CA THR A 56 1.77 11.03 -20.56
C THR A 56 0.24 11.03 -20.67
N MET A 57 -0.40 9.86 -20.77
CA MET A 57 -1.85 9.81 -20.81
C MET A 57 -2.42 10.30 -19.49
N PRO A 58 -3.49 11.12 -19.50
CA PRO A 58 -4.29 11.35 -18.31
C PRO A 58 -4.66 10.02 -17.67
N GLU A 59 -4.54 9.93 -16.34
CA GLU A 59 -4.86 8.75 -15.53
C GLU A 59 -3.86 7.59 -15.58
N PHE A 60 -2.68 7.73 -16.19
CA PHE A 60 -1.67 6.66 -16.22
C PHE A 60 -1.28 6.19 -14.80
N GLU A 61 -1.09 7.14 -13.88
CA GLU A 61 -0.76 6.87 -12.47
C GLU A 61 -1.89 6.12 -11.78
N LYS A 62 -3.14 6.52 -12.03
CA LYS A 62 -4.33 5.88 -11.45
C LYS A 62 -4.54 4.47 -11.99
N LEU A 63 -4.33 4.25 -13.29
CA LEU A 63 -4.38 2.93 -13.90
C LEU A 63 -3.30 2.02 -13.32
N THR A 64 -2.09 2.55 -13.17
CA THR A 64 -0.95 1.82 -12.58
C THR A 64 -1.23 1.44 -11.14
N ALA A 65 -1.73 2.37 -10.32
CA ALA A 65 -2.15 2.11 -8.95
C ALA A 65 -3.26 1.05 -8.89
N ASN A 66 -4.28 1.14 -9.75
CA ASN A 66 -5.36 0.15 -9.80
C ASN A 66 -4.85 -1.27 -10.10
N ARG A 67 -3.94 -1.40 -11.07
CA ARG A 67 -3.33 -2.68 -11.43
C ARG A 67 -2.47 -3.25 -10.30
N ALA A 68 -1.70 -2.40 -9.65
CA ALA A 68 -0.87 -2.78 -8.50
C ALA A 68 -1.72 -3.31 -7.34
N TYR A 69 -2.80 -2.63 -6.98
CA TYR A 69 -3.70 -3.08 -5.92
C TYR A 69 -4.46 -4.36 -6.27
N LYS A 70 -4.87 -4.55 -7.52
CA LYS A 70 -5.47 -5.83 -7.96
C LYS A 70 -4.51 -7.02 -7.79
N MET A 71 -3.22 -6.82 -8.07
CA MET A 71 -2.21 -7.84 -7.83
C MET A 71 -2.04 -8.11 -6.33
N ALA A 72 -2.01 -7.05 -5.51
CA ALA A 72 -1.94 -7.20 -4.05
C ALA A 72 -3.12 -8.01 -3.49
N ASP A 73 -4.34 -7.71 -3.95
CA ASP A 73 -5.55 -8.41 -3.53
C ASP A 73 -5.52 -9.90 -3.92
N ALA A 74 -5.03 -10.22 -5.13
CA ALA A 74 -4.85 -11.60 -5.58
C ALA A 74 -3.84 -12.39 -4.72
N LEU A 75 -2.73 -11.76 -4.33
CA LEU A 75 -1.72 -12.40 -3.47
C LEU A 75 -2.24 -12.67 -2.05
N ILE A 76 -3.05 -11.75 -1.51
CA ILE A 76 -3.69 -11.94 -0.20
C ILE A 76 -4.70 -13.08 -0.26
N ALA A 77 -5.53 -13.13 -1.31
CA ALA A 77 -6.50 -14.21 -1.51
C ALA A 77 -5.82 -15.58 -1.61
N GLU A 78 -4.74 -15.69 -2.40
CA GLU A 78 -3.98 -16.93 -2.54
C GLU A 78 -3.35 -17.39 -1.22
N ARG A 79 -2.89 -16.44 -0.38
CA ARG A 79 -2.38 -16.75 0.95
C ARG A 79 -3.46 -17.27 1.90
N GLY A 80 -4.68 -16.74 1.82
CA GLY A 80 -5.81 -17.17 2.65
C GLY A 80 -6.38 -18.55 2.27
N ASN A 81 -6.06 -19.04 1.07
CA ASN A 81 -6.52 -20.33 0.54
C ASN A 81 -5.57 -21.50 0.89
N ARG A 82 -4.52 -21.28 1.68
CA ARG A 82 -3.56 -22.30 2.15
C ARG A 82 -3.78 -22.63 3.61
#